data_AF-A0A2P2I4N0-F1
#
_entry.id   AF-A0A2P2I4N0-F1
#
_cell.length_a   1.000
_cell.length_b   1.000
_cell.length_c   1.000
_cell.angle_alpha   90.00
_cell.angle_beta   90.00
_cell.angle_gamma   90.00
#
_symmetry.space_group_name_H-M   'P 1'
#
loop_
_entity.id
_entity.type
_entity.pdbx_description
1 polymer ?
#
loop_
_entity_poly.entity_id
_entity_poly.type
_entity_poly.pdbx_seq_one_letter_code
_entity_poly.pdbx_strand_id
1 'polypeptide(L)'
;MTRKVGIITPVAEVTKPGKNGSATTKEGAISTQNTDGEARGNWGSQCEFFLSCLGFAVGFGNVWRFPYLCYKNGGAAFLIPYFVMLMVAGLPLFFMELALGQYTSLGPNLLFPKLSPIMGGIGWGMMVTTALVSIFYNMVFAWSLFYTFASFTSELPWASCDHYYNSP
;
A
#
# COMPACT_ATOMS: atom_id res chain seq x y z
N MET A 1 22.56 -26.31 -8.74
CA MET A 1 21.19 -26.86 -8.64
C MET A 1 20.23 -25.69 -8.47
N THR A 2 19.96 -24.98 -9.57
CA THR A 2 19.43 -23.62 -9.54
C THR A 2 18.45 -23.48 -10.70
N ARG A 3 17.18 -23.85 -10.47
CA ARG A 3 16.15 -23.73 -11.50
C ARG A 3 15.76 -22.26 -11.63
N LYS A 4 16.08 -21.67 -12.78
CA LYS A 4 15.53 -20.37 -13.21
C LYS A 4 14.00 -20.45 -13.13
N VAL A 5 13.38 -19.45 -12.50
CA VAL A 5 11.92 -19.28 -12.54
C VAL A 5 11.56 -18.77 -13.94
N GLY A 6 11.26 -19.70 -14.84
CA GLY A 6 10.67 -19.39 -16.13
C GLY A 6 9.15 -19.47 -16.03
N ILE A 7 8.48 -18.32 -15.99
CA ILE A 7 7.04 -18.21 -16.25
C ILE A 7 6.87 -17.17 -17.35
N ILE A 8 6.86 -17.64 -18.60
CA ILE A 8 6.47 -16.86 -19.76
C ILE A 8 5.58 -17.77 -20.61
N THR A 9 4.30 -17.43 -20.70
CA THR A 9 3.40 -17.97 -21.73
C THR A 9 2.58 -16.80 -22.26
N PRO A 10 2.84 -16.29 -23.47
CA PRO A 10 1.96 -15.30 -24.08
C PRO A 10 0.68 -16.00 -24.58
N VAL A 11 -0.47 -15.43 -24.24
CA VAL A 11 -1.75 -15.73 -24.89
C VAL A 11 -1.97 -14.71 -26.00
N ALA A 12 -2.65 -15.15 -27.07
CA ALA A 12 -3.10 -14.40 -28.25
C ALA A 12 -2.16 -14.43 -29.49
N GLU A 13 -2.58 -15.24 -30.45
CA GLU A 13 -2.14 -15.27 -31.85
C GLU A 13 -3.18 -14.52 -32.70
N VAL A 14 -2.88 -13.31 -33.20
CA VAL A 14 -3.66 -12.63 -34.27
C VAL A 14 -2.74 -11.72 -35.13
N THR A 15 -2.51 -12.14 -36.38
CA THR A 15 -2.39 -11.36 -37.64
C THR A 15 -1.49 -10.10 -37.78
N LYS A 16 -0.56 -10.13 -38.76
CA LYS A 16 0.17 -8.97 -39.38
C LYS A 16 -0.56 -8.49 -40.66
N PRO A 17 -0.54 -7.20 -41.10
CA PRO A 17 0.65 -6.38 -41.53
C PRO A 17 0.57 -4.87 -41.16
N GLY A 18 1.44 -3.92 -41.58
CA GLY A 18 2.77 -3.96 -42.25
C GLY A 18 3.08 -2.73 -43.19
N LYS A 19 4.39 -2.48 -43.46
CA LYS A 19 5.04 -1.47 -44.37
C LYS A 19 5.16 0.03 -43.96
N ASN A 20 6.44 0.45 -43.90
CA ASN A 20 7.09 1.64 -44.50
C ASN A 20 6.72 3.09 -44.11
N GLY A 21 7.75 3.92 -43.83
CA GLY A 21 7.73 5.37 -44.11
C GLY A 21 8.55 6.24 -43.14
N SER A 22 9.53 6.99 -43.66
CA SER A 22 10.36 7.97 -42.90
C SER A 22 9.85 9.39 -43.12
N ALA A 23 9.76 10.22 -42.07
CA ALA A 23 9.95 11.68 -42.16
C ALA A 23 10.14 12.37 -40.78
N THR A 24 11.07 13.32 -40.79
CA THR A 24 11.56 14.26 -39.77
C THR A 24 10.51 15.20 -39.15
N THR A 25 10.65 15.54 -37.85
CA THR A 25 10.79 16.92 -37.30
C THR A 25 10.15 17.14 -35.90
N LYS A 26 11.03 17.46 -34.93
CA LYS A 26 10.95 18.33 -33.71
C LYS A 26 9.65 18.54 -32.89
N GLU A 27 9.93 18.93 -31.63
CA GLU A 27 9.11 19.60 -30.60
C GLU A 27 8.32 18.73 -29.61
N GLY A 28 8.11 19.33 -28.43
CA GLY A 28 8.06 18.61 -27.15
C GLY A 28 6.82 17.75 -26.95
N ALA A 29 7.05 16.49 -26.58
CA ALA A 29 5.98 15.55 -26.28
C ALA A 29 5.84 15.33 -24.77
N ILE A 30 4.62 15.56 -24.27
CA ILE A 30 4.07 14.79 -23.15
C ILE A 30 4.37 13.31 -23.41
N SER A 31 4.86 12.59 -22.41
CA SER A 31 5.20 11.17 -22.53
C SER A 31 3.94 10.30 -22.63
N THR A 32 3.31 10.30 -23.81
CA THR A 32 2.38 9.26 -24.24
C THR A 32 3.15 7.94 -24.27
N GLN A 33 3.14 7.20 -23.17
CA GLN A 33 3.74 5.88 -23.11
C GLN A 33 3.00 4.96 -24.08
N ASN A 34 3.74 4.40 -25.05
CA ASN A 34 3.19 3.42 -25.97
C ASN A 34 2.76 2.18 -25.20
N THR A 35 1.50 1.80 -25.34
CA THR A 35 0.88 0.65 -24.67
C THR A 35 1.25 -0.67 -25.36
N ASP A 36 2.53 -1.01 -25.38
CA ASP A 36 3.05 -2.29 -25.86
C ASP A 36 3.75 -3.03 -24.71
N GLY A 37 2.95 -3.74 -23.89
CA GLY A 37 3.44 -4.82 -23.02
C GLY A 37 4.60 -4.47 -22.08
N GLU A 38 4.56 -3.32 -21.39
CA GLU A 38 5.59 -2.95 -20.42
C GLU A 38 5.77 -4.06 -19.37
N ALA A 39 6.93 -4.71 -19.42
CA ALA A 39 7.22 -5.86 -18.56
C ALA A 39 7.24 -5.41 -17.10
N ARG A 40 6.44 -6.06 -16.25
CA ARG A 40 6.27 -5.71 -14.83
C ARG A 40 7.63 -5.47 -14.15
N GLY A 41 7.79 -4.27 -13.59
CA GLY A 41 9.01 -3.88 -12.88
C GLY A 41 9.36 -4.84 -11.74
N ASN A 42 10.65 -5.11 -11.58
CA ASN A 42 11.19 -5.90 -10.47
C ASN A 42 11.75 -4.97 -9.38
N TRP A 43 11.73 -5.44 -8.13
CA TRP A 43 12.38 -4.77 -7.00
C TRP A 43 13.89 -4.68 -7.20
N GLY A 44 14.51 -3.56 -6.86
CA GLY A 44 15.96 -3.36 -6.96
C GLY A 44 16.72 -4.16 -5.90
N SER A 45 16.13 -4.39 -4.73
CA SER A 45 16.67 -5.29 -3.71
C SER A 45 15.59 -5.99 -2.87
N GLN A 46 15.96 -7.09 -2.20
CA GLN A 46 15.08 -7.72 -1.21
C GLN A 46 14.81 -6.80 -0.01
N CYS A 47 15.80 -6.01 0.41
CA CYS A 47 15.67 -5.08 1.53
C CYS A 47 14.64 -3.98 1.24
N GLU A 48 14.59 -3.47 0.01
CA GLU A 48 13.60 -2.49 -0.45
C GLU A 48 12.17 -3.04 -0.34
N PHE A 49 11.96 -4.28 -0.77
CA PHE A 49 10.68 -4.98 -0.62
C PHE A 49 10.30 -5.17 0.86
N PHE A 50 11.21 -5.68 1.69
CA PHE A 50 10.96 -5.87 3.13
C PHE A 50 10.68 -4.56 3.85
N LEU A 51 11.40 -3.49 3.54
CA LEU A 51 11.20 -2.17 4.13
C LEU A 51 9.86 -1.56 3.70
N SER A 52 9.45 -1.78 2.45
CA SER A 52 8.13 -1.37 1.95
C SER A 52 7.00 -2.12 2.67
N CYS A 53 7.13 -3.43 2.87
CA CYS A 53 6.17 -4.22 3.65
C CYS A 53 6.13 -3.77 5.13
N LEU A 54 7.28 -3.45 5.73
CA LEU A 54 7.35 -2.98 7.12
C LEU A 54 6.72 -1.58 7.27
N GLY A 55 6.96 -0.67 6.32
CA GLY A 55 6.34 0.65 6.27
C GLY A 55 4.82 0.60 6.10
N PHE A 56 4.30 -0.41 5.40
CA PHE A 56 2.86 -0.67 5.32
C PHE A 56 2.29 -1.25 6.64
N ALA A 57 3.04 -2.11 7.32
CA ALA A 57 2.60 -2.76 8.57
C ALA A 57 2.64 -1.82 9.80
N VAL A 58 3.58 -0.86 9.83
CA VAL A 58 3.76 0.08 10.95
C VAL A 58 3.04 1.41 10.65
N GLY A 59 1.75 1.45 10.95
CA GLY A 59 0.91 2.63 10.78
C GLY A 59 0.68 3.46 12.06
N PHE A 60 0.19 4.69 11.90
CA PHE A 60 -0.16 5.61 12.98
C PHE A 60 -1.14 5.00 14.02
N GLY A 61 -2.01 4.09 13.59
CA GLY A 61 -2.89 3.32 14.48
C GLY A 61 -2.12 2.53 15.55
N ASN A 62 -0.91 2.05 15.28
CA ASN A 62 -0.10 1.33 16.27
C ASN A 62 0.40 2.26 17.39
N VAL A 63 0.51 3.57 17.13
CA VAL A 63 1.01 4.56 18.10
C VAL A 63 -0.06 4.93 19.14
N TRP A 64 -1.31 5.18 18.72
CA TRP A 64 -2.39 5.57 19.66
C TRP A 64 -3.36 4.44 20.02
N ARG A 65 -3.70 3.54 19.08
CA ARG A 65 -4.81 2.60 19.27
C ARG A 65 -4.38 1.40 20.08
N PHE A 66 -3.17 0.91 19.86
CA PHE A 66 -2.62 -0.22 20.61
C PHE A 66 -2.44 0.10 22.10
N PRO A 67 -1.81 1.23 22.51
CA PRO A 67 -1.74 1.58 23.94
C PRO A 67 -3.13 1.79 24.58
N TYR A 68 -4.06 2.44 23.88
CA TYR A 68 -5.43 2.63 24.36
C TYR A 68 -6.16 1.30 24.59
N LEU A 69 -6.03 0.33 23.67
CA LEU A 69 -6.62 -1.00 23.83
C LEU A 69 -5.94 -1.82 24.94
N CYS A 70 -4.61 -1.73 25.07
CA CYS A 70 -3.91 -2.40 26.17
C CYS A 70 -4.39 -1.86 27.52
N TYR A 71 -4.39 -0.53 27.70
CA TYR A 71 -4.81 0.11 28.95
C TYR A 71 -6.23 -0.29 29.35
N LYS A 72 -7.19 -0.28 28.42
CA LYS A 72 -8.58 -0.65 28.71
C LYS A 72 -8.79 -2.13 29.04
N ASN A 73 -7.96 -3.03 28.51
CA ASN A 73 -8.16 -4.48 28.63
C ASN A 73 -7.16 -5.16 29.59
N GLY A 74 -6.78 -4.50 30.69
CA GLY A 74 -5.92 -5.08 31.73
C GLY A 74 -4.41 -4.89 31.51
N GLY A 75 -4.02 -3.89 30.72
CA GLY A 75 -2.62 -3.50 30.52
C GLY A 75 -1.79 -4.61 29.88
N ALA A 76 -0.75 -5.06 30.59
CA ALA A 76 0.17 -6.09 30.12
C ALA A 76 -0.51 -7.44 29.84
N ALA A 77 -1.61 -7.77 30.54
CA ALA A 77 -2.31 -9.04 30.34
C ALA A 77 -2.90 -9.19 28.93
N PHE A 78 -3.25 -8.07 28.27
CA PHE A 78 -3.78 -8.05 26.90
C PHE A 78 -2.74 -8.51 25.84
N LEU A 79 -1.44 -8.45 26.14
CA LEU A 79 -0.40 -8.85 25.18
C LEU A 79 -0.41 -10.37 24.92
N ILE A 80 -0.82 -11.19 25.90
CA ILE A 80 -0.88 -12.66 25.76
C ILE A 80 -1.85 -13.07 24.64
N PRO A 81 -3.16 -12.74 24.68
CA PRO A 81 -4.07 -13.05 23.59
C PRO A 81 -3.72 -12.32 22.28
N TYR A 82 -3.13 -11.11 22.36
CA TYR A 82 -2.66 -10.39 21.18
C TYR A 82 -1.58 -11.17 20.41
N PHE A 83 -0.53 -11.65 21.09
CA PHE A 83 0.51 -12.45 20.43
C PHE A 83 0.00 -13.81 19.95
N VAL A 84 -0.89 -14.47 20.69
CA VAL A 84 -1.51 -15.73 20.25
C VAL A 84 -2.31 -15.52 18.96
N MET A 85 -3.17 -14.49 18.89
CA MET A 85 -3.93 -14.18 17.68
C MET A 85 -3.05 -13.70 16.52
N LEU A 86 -1.95 -12.98 16.82
CA LEU A 86 -0.98 -12.57 15.81
C LEU A 86 -0.27 -13.79 15.20
N MET A 87 0.10 -14.79 15.99
CA MET A 87 0.75 -16.02 15.49
C MET A 87 -0.21 -16.98 14.80
N VAL A 88 -1.47 -17.08 15.27
CA VAL A 88 -2.46 -18.05 14.73
C VAL A 88 -3.24 -17.50 13.53
N ALA A 89 -3.53 -16.20 13.49
CA ALA A 89 -4.30 -15.58 12.41
C ALA A 89 -3.50 -14.53 11.63
N GLY A 90 -2.79 -13.63 12.33
CA GLY A 90 -2.06 -12.53 11.68
C GLY A 90 -0.96 -13.00 10.72
N LEU A 91 -0.03 -13.82 11.21
CA LEU A 91 1.11 -14.31 10.44
C LEU A 91 0.69 -15.24 9.28
N PRO A 92 -0.24 -16.20 9.44
CA PRO A 92 -0.71 -17.02 8.31
C PRO A 92 -1.45 -16.22 7.25
N LEU A 93 -2.30 -15.25 7.62
CA LEU A 93 -2.97 -14.39 6.65
C LEU A 93 -1.98 -13.51 5.88
N PHE A 94 -1.02 -12.90 6.57
CA PHE A 94 0.03 -12.09 5.92
C PHE A 94 0.91 -12.93 4.99
N PHE A 95 1.33 -14.12 5.40
CA PHE A 95 2.09 -15.03 4.55
C PHE A 95 1.30 -15.48 3.33
N MET A 96 0.01 -15.80 3.49
CA MET A 96 -0.87 -16.21 2.39
C MET A 96 -1.07 -15.10 1.35
N GLU A 97 -1.29 -13.86 1.80
CA GLU A 97 -1.40 -12.69 0.92
C GLU A 97 -0.10 -12.46 0.12
N LEU A 98 1.06 -12.48 0.78
CA LEU A 98 2.36 -12.34 0.11
C LEU A 98 2.62 -13.48 -0.88
N ALA A 99 2.32 -14.73 -0.51
CA ALA A 99 2.50 -15.89 -1.39
C ALA A 99 1.60 -15.82 -2.63
N LEU A 100 0.34 -15.40 -2.49
CA LEU A 100 -0.57 -15.20 -3.61
C LEU A 100 -0.12 -14.05 -4.53
N GLY A 101 0.31 -12.92 -3.95
CA GLY A 101 0.81 -11.77 -4.70
C GLY A 101 2.10 -12.06 -5.48
N GLN A 102 2.99 -12.88 -4.91
CA GLN A 102 4.20 -13.36 -5.60
C GLN A 102 3.87 -14.40 -6.68
N TYR A 103 3.06 -15.41 -6.37
CA TYR A 103 2.72 -16.50 -7.30
C TYR A 103 1.95 -16.01 -8.52
N THR A 104 0.91 -15.19 -8.32
CA THR A 104 0.04 -14.75 -9.41
C THR A 104 0.54 -13.51 -10.13
N SER A 105 1.34 -12.67 -9.47
CA SER A 105 1.86 -11.41 -10.02
C SER A 105 0.78 -10.45 -10.56
N LEU A 106 -0.46 -10.58 -10.10
CA LEU A 106 -1.62 -9.79 -10.49
C LEU A 106 -2.14 -8.95 -9.31
N GLY A 107 -2.75 -7.80 -9.60
CA GLY A 107 -3.45 -7.01 -8.58
C GLY A 107 -4.76 -7.67 -8.12
N PRO A 108 -5.27 -7.33 -6.91
CA PRO A 108 -6.43 -8.00 -6.30
C PRO A 108 -7.68 -8.02 -7.19
N ASN A 109 -7.97 -6.93 -7.92
CA ASN A 109 -9.09 -6.86 -8.89
C ASN A 109 -9.07 -7.94 -9.97
N LEU A 110 -7.88 -8.42 -10.38
CA LEU A 110 -7.70 -9.44 -11.41
C LEU A 110 -7.40 -10.82 -10.83
N LEU A 111 -6.93 -10.88 -9.58
CA LEU A 111 -6.63 -12.09 -8.84
C LEU A 111 -7.89 -12.85 -8.44
N PHE A 112 -8.80 -12.23 -7.69
CA PHE A 112 -9.96 -12.93 -7.14
C PHE A 112 -10.87 -13.56 -8.22
N PRO A 113 -11.23 -12.87 -9.32
CA PRO A 113 -12.01 -13.49 -10.41
C PRO A 113 -11.32 -14.70 -11.07
N LYS A 114 -9.99 -14.73 -11.11
CA LYS A 114 -9.21 -15.84 -11.68
C LYS A 114 -9.05 -17.02 -10.72
N LEU A 115 -9.13 -16.79 -9.41
CA LEU A 115 -9.12 -17.85 -8.41
C LEU A 115 -10.50 -18.51 -8.29
N SER A 116 -11.57 -17.70 -8.17
CA SER A 116 -12.94 -18.16 -8.36
C SER A 116 -13.87 -17.01 -8.79
N PRO A 117 -14.77 -17.22 -9.76
CA PRO A 117 -15.64 -16.14 -10.26
C PRO A 117 -16.58 -15.58 -9.19
N ILE A 118 -16.95 -16.40 -8.19
CA ILE A 118 -17.80 -15.99 -7.06
C ILE A 118 -17.10 -15.00 -6.11
N MET A 119 -15.76 -15.02 -6.02
CA MET A 119 -14.98 -14.10 -5.18
C MET A 119 -14.65 -12.77 -5.87
N GLY A 120 -15.07 -12.56 -7.13
CA GLY A 120 -14.67 -11.40 -7.93
C GLY A 120 -14.99 -10.02 -7.32
N GLY A 121 -15.99 -9.93 -6.44
CA GLY A 121 -16.33 -8.69 -5.71
C GLY A 121 -15.30 -8.27 -4.65
N ILE A 122 -14.45 -9.19 -4.15
CA ILE A 122 -13.51 -8.92 -3.06
C ILE A 122 -12.45 -7.90 -3.49
N GLY A 123 -11.92 -8.00 -4.71
CA GLY A 123 -10.94 -7.04 -5.23
C GLY A 123 -11.47 -5.61 -5.22
N TRP A 124 -12.69 -5.40 -5.76
CA TRP A 124 -13.34 -4.09 -5.73
C TRP A 124 -13.60 -3.59 -4.30
N GLY A 125 -13.99 -4.48 -3.38
CA GLY A 125 -14.14 -4.16 -1.96
C GLY A 125 -12.83 -3.68 -1.32
N MET A 126 -11.69 -4.32 -1.64
CA MET A 126 -10.37 -3.88 -1.19
C MET A 126 -10.00 -2.50 -1.75
N MET A 127 -10.27 -2.23 -3.03
CA MET A 127 -10.00 -0.93 -3.65
C MET A 127 -10.82 0.20 -3.00
N VAL A 128 -12.13 -0.01 -2.79
CA VAL A 128 -13.01 0.97 -2.13
C VAL A 128 -12.57 1.21 -0.68
N THR A 129 -12.25 0.13 0.06
CA THR A 129 -11.76 0.25 1.45
C THR A 129 -10.46 1.04 1.52
N THR A 130 -9.51 0.77 0.62
CA THR A 130 -8.23 1.49 0.54
C THR A 130 -8.44 2.97 0.22
N ALA A 131 -9.36 3.31 -0.69
CA ALA A 131 -9.69 4.70 -1.01
C ALA A 131 -10.28 5.47 0.19
N LEU A 132 -11.24 4.87 0.91
CA LEU A 132 -11.85 5.48 2.10
C LEU A 132 -10.83 5.70 3.23
N VAL A 133 -9.98 4.69 3.48
CA VAL A 133 -8.89 4.77 4.45
C VAL A 133 -7.89 5.86 4.05
N SER A 134 -7.51 5.94 2.77
CA SER A 134 -6.59 6.96 2.26
C SER A 134 -7.08 8.39 2.52
N ILE A 135 -8.36 8.70 2.29
CA ILE A 135 -8.93 10.03 2.53
C ILE A 135 -8.77 10.44 4.00
N PHE A 136 -9.11 9.55 4.94
CA PHE A 136 -8.99 9.81 6.37
C PHE A 136 -7.51 9.97 6.81
N TYR A 137 -6.62 9.08 6.37
CA TYR A 137 -5.21 9.13 6.77
C TYR A 137 -4.47 10.35 6.20
N ASN A 138 -4.79 10.80 4.98
CA ASN A 138 -4.22 12.03 4.42
C ASN A 138 -4.60 13.27 5.25
N MET A 139 -5.80 13.30 5.82
CA MET A 139 -6.26 14.41 6.66
C MET A 139 -5.50 14.46 7.99
N VAL A 140 -5.29 13.31 8.64
CA VAL A 140 -4.45 13.22 9.85
C VAL A 140 -2.98 13.53 9.56
N PHE A 141 -2.47 13.16 8.38
CA PHE A 141 -1.13 13.51 7.94
C PHE A 141 -0.97 15.03 7.75
N ALA A 142 -1.95 15.71 7.14
CA ALA A 142 -1.96 17.16 7.00
C ALA A 142 -1.94 17.88 8.37
N TRP A 143 -2.73 17.40 9.35
CA TRP A 143 -2.65 17.89 10.73
C TRP A 143 -1.27 17.65 11.36
N SER A 144 -0.69 16.46 11.17
CA SER A 144 0.63 16.13 11.70
C SER A 144 1.71 17.06 11.16
N LEU A 145 1.66 17.40 9.85
CA LEU A 145 2.55 18.39 9.25
C LEU A 145 2.32 19.79 9.81
N PHE A 146 1.06 20.23 9.94
CA PHE A 146 0.72 21.54 10.51
C PHE A 146 1.30 21.70 11.92
N TYR A 147 1.07 20.74 12.82
CA TYR A 147 1.63 20.76 14.17
C TYR A 147 3.17 20.65 14.18
N THR A 148 3.77 19.93 13.22
CA THR A 148 5.23 19.87 13.07
C THR A 148 5.82 21.24 12.73
N PHE A 149 5.27 21.95 11.74
CA PHE A 149 5.73 23.30 11.40
C PHE A 149 5.43 24.33 12.50
N ALA A 150 4.28 24.21 13.18
CA ALA A 150 3.95 25.04 14.35
C ALA A 150 4.90 24.79 15.55
N SER A 151 5.57 23.63 15.62
CA SER A 151 6.56 23.31 16.67
C SER A 151 7.94 23.96 16.45
N PHE A 152 8.18 24.64 15.33
CA PHE A 152 9.42 25.40 15.08
C PHE A 152 9.39 26.84 15.62
N THR A 153 8.38 27.18 16.42
CA THR A 153 8.29 28.44 17.16
C THR A 153 8.97 28.31 18.53
N SER A 154 9.50 29.41 19.08
CA SER A 154 10.20 29.40 20.38
C SER A 154 9.27 29.15 21.57
N GLU A 155 8.05 29.66 21.49
CA GLU A 155 6.96 29.41 22.43
C GLU A 155 5.88 28.62 21.69
N LEU A 156 5.45 27.49 22.25
CA LEU A 156 4.53 26.58 21.56
C LEU A 156 3.09 27.14 21.64
N PRO A 157 2.32 27.20 20.54
CA PRO A 157 1.00 27.82 20.52
C PRO A 157 -0.08 27.06 21.29
N TRP A 158 0.23 25.91 21.89
CA TRP A 158 -0.66 25.19 22.82
C TRP A 158 -0.12 25.17 24.26
N ALA A 159 0.93 25.94 24.56
CA ALA A 159 1.48 26.07 25.91
C ALA A 159 0.81 27.19 26.74
N SER A 160 0.20 28.19 26.08
CA SER A 160 -0.48 29.30 26.74
C SER A 160 -1.94 29.44 26.29
N CYS A 161 -2.75 30.08 27.13
CA CYS A 161 -4.17 30.32 26.84
C CYS A 161 -4.44 31.70 26.20
N ASP A 162 -3.41 32.52 25.96
CA ASP A 162 -3.55 33.90 25.47
C ASP A 162 -3.58 33.96 23.92
N HIS A 163 -4.59 33.32 23.32
CA HIS A 163 -4.75 33.19 21.88
C HIS A 163 -6.19 33.43 21.43
N TYR A 164 -6.37 34.04 20.26
CA TYR A 164 -7.67 34.47 19.73
C TYR A 164 -8.70 33.33 19.51
N TYR A 165 -8.25 32.08 19.49
CA TYR A 165 -9.07 30.89 19.28
C TYR A 165 -9.46 30.18 20.59
N ASN A 166 -8.98 30.65 21.74
CA ASN A 166 -9.35 30.09 23.04
C ASN A 166 -10.66 30.69 23.55
N SER A 167 -11.48 29.86 24.20
CA SER A 167 -12.66 30.32 24.93
C SER A 167 -12.26 30.98 26.26
N PRO A 168 -13.07 31.93 26.78
CA PRO A 168 -12.88 32.50 28.11
C PRO A 168 -13.12 31.48 29.24
#